data_AF-A0A0J7KXP4-F1
#
_entry.id   AF-A0A0J7KXP4-F1
#
_cell.length_a   1.000
_cell.length_b   1.000
_cell.length_c   1.000
_cell.angle_alpha   90.00
_cell.angle_beta   90.00
_cell.angle_gamma   90.00
#
_symmetry.space_group_name_H-M   'P 1'
#
loop_
_entity.id
_entity.type
_entity.pdbx_description
1 polymer ?
#
loop_
_entity_poly.entity_id
_entity_poly.type
_entity_poly.pdbx_seq_one_letter_code
_entity_poly.pdbx_strand_id
1 'polypeptide(L)'
;MDHTWFEMKDLRKRKLDNSVWVSLRSQKSVQNDIAFGKNGYKEDFTGHGTLMISVDQRESAEQLSWSDVGIGHSVGLNFVYENYSQSDLYEGENVKGIHLVLDQTFDNNYDNHEWHLHQDLVINLGLKREVMFGSALDRVIPK
;
A
#
# COMPACT_ATOMS: atom_id res chain seq x y z
N MET A 1 7.62 30.95 32.69
CA MET A 1 7.62 29.59 33.25
C MET A 1 7.61 28.64 32.07
N ASP A 2 8.48 27.64 32.08
CA ASP A 2 8.63 26.72 30.97
C ASP A 2 7.59 25.59 31.09
N HIS A 3 6.67 25.52 30.12
CA HIS A 3 5.55 24.56 30.11
C HIS A 3 5.92 23.20 29.49
N THR A 4 7.18 23.03 29.08
CA THR A 4 7.70 21.80 28.46
C THR A 4 7.42 20.53 29.28
N TRP A 5 7.50 20.60 30.62
CA TRP A 5 7.25 19.46 31.50
C TRP A 5 5.79 18.98 31.52
N PHE A 6 4.82 19.87 31.25
CA PHE A 6 3.39 19.52 31.15
C PHE A 6 3.05 19.07 29.72
N GLU A 7 3.68 19.67 28.71
CA GLU A 7 3.44 19.30 27.33
C GLU A 7 4.00 17.92 26.98
N MET A 8 5.03 17.44 27.67
CA MET A 8 5.62 16.10 27.50
C MET A 8 5.76 15.70 26.01
N LYS A 9 6.12 16.66 25.14
CA LYS A 9 6.14 16.48 23.68
C LYS A 9 7.10 15.35 23.26
N ASP A 10 8.15 15.20 24.05
CA ASP A 10 9.22 14.22 24.02
C ASP A 10 8.78 12.80 24.42
N LEU A 11 7.72 12.66 25.22
CA LEU A 11 7.13 11.36 25.57
C LEU A 11 5.94 10.98 24.67
N ARG A 12 5.30 11.98 24.04
CA ARG A 12 3.95 11.76 23.51
C ARG A 12 3.92 10.93 22.22
N LYS A 13 4.95 10.93 21.39
CA LYS A 13 5.05 10.06 20.20
C LYS A 13 6.51 9.83 19.85
N ARG A 14 6.86 8.57 19.55
CA ARG A 14 8.12 8.21 18.89
C ARG A 14 8.32 9.19 17.73
N LYS A 15 9.49 9.83 17.60
CA LYS A 15 9.80 10.73 16.47
C LYS A 15 9.73 9.95 15.16
N LEU A 16 8.54 9.86 14.58
CA LEU A 16 8.28 9.17 13.33
C LEU A 16 8.99 9.88 12.17
N ASP A 17 9.24 11.19 12.30
CA ASP A 17 10.10 11.97 11.40
C ASP A 17 11.55 11.46 11.30
N ASN A 18 12.08 10.85 12.36
CA ASN A 18 13.43 10.28 12.38
C ASN A 18 13.44 8.75 12.27
N SER A 19 12.29 8.14 11.95
CA SER A 19 12.17 6.69 11.85
C SER A 19 12.41 6.20 10.42
N VAL A 20 12.99 5.00 10.27
CA VAL A 20 13.04 4.31 8.99
C VAL A 20 11.62 3.85 8.64
N TRP A 21 11.12 4.28 7.48
CA TRP A 21 9.81 3.90 6.97
C TRP A 21 9.94 2.68 6.06
N VAL A 22 9.11 1.66 6.31
CA VAL A 22 8.96 0.53 5.38
C VAL A 22 7.90 0.91 4.36
N SER A 23 8.24 0.86 3.07
CA SER A 23 7.27 1.12 2.00
C SER A 23 6.25 -0.02 1.94
N LEU A 24 4.98 0.28 2.16
CA LEU A 24 3.91 -0.72 2.08
C LEU A 24 3.51 -1.03 0.64
N ARG A 25 3.54 -0.02 -0.23
CA ARG A 25 3.36 -0.15 -1.67
C ARG A 25 4.22 0.89 -2.37
N SER A 26 4.82 0.54 -3.50
CA SER A 26 5.44 1.50 -4.41
C SER A 26 5.41 0.97 -5.82
N GLN A 27 5.37 1.88 -6.79
CA GLN A 27 5.37 1.56 -8.21
C GLN A 27 6.18 2.62 -8.92
N LYS A 28 7.19 2.19 -9.67
CA LYS A 28 8.00 3.04 -10.52
C LYS A 28 8.32 2.30 -11.80
N SER A 29 8.12 2.98 -12.91
CA SER A 29 8.50 2.50 -14.23
C SER A 29 9.40 3.53 -14.90
N VAL A 30 10.41 3.05 -15.62
CA VAL A 30 11.26 3.85 -16.51
C VAL A 30 11.19 3.22 -17.89
N GLN A 31 10.60 3.93 -18.83
CA GLN A 31 10.43 3.50 -20.22
C GLN A 31 11.35 4.27 -21.16
N ASN A 32 11.64 3.68 -22.32
CA ASN A 32 12.30 4.40 -23.41
C ASN A 32 11.32 5.31 -24.18
N ASP A 33 11.83 6.09 -25.14
CA ASP A 33 11.02 7.03 -25.95
C ASP A 33 10.09 6.34 -26.98
N ILE A 34 9.91 5.02 -26.87
CA ILE A 34 9.06 4.24 -27.78
C ILE A 34 7.72 4.02 -27.08
N ALA A 35 6.62 4.22 -27.79
CA ALA A 35 5.28 4.01 -27.23
C ALA A 35 5.03 2.53 -26.92
N PHE A 36 4.26 2.26 -25.86
CA PHE A 36 3.82 0.93 -25.50
C PHE A 36 3.19 0.19 -26.69
N GLY A 37 3.51 -1.10 -26.84
CA GLY A 37 3.03 -1.94 -27.95
C GLY A 37 3.71 -1.72 -29.30
N LYS A 38 4.74 -0.86 -29.38
CA LYS A 38 5.58 -0.71 -30.59
C LYS A 38 6.85 -1.55 -30.49
N ASN A 39 7.35 -1.99 -31.65
CA ASN A 39 8.59 -2.74 -31.71
C ASN A 39 9.77 -1.89 -31.17
N GLY A 40 10.57 -2.48 -30.28
CA GLY A 40 11.65 -1.79 -29.58
C GLY A 40 11.25 -1.14 -28.24
N TYR A 41 9.97 -1.19 -27.84
CA TYR A 41 9.53 -0.78 -26.50
C TYR A 41 10.32 -1.52 -25.41
N LYS A 42 10.80 -0.76 -24.42
CA LYS A 42 11.49 -1.30 -23.23
C LYS A 42 11.06 -0.53 -21.99
N GLU A 43 10.91 -1.27 -20.90
CA GLU A 43 10.47 -0.76 -19.63
C GLU A 43 11.22 -1.47 -18.50
N ASP A 44 11.83 -0.69 -17.62
CA ASP A 44 12.37 -1.15 -16.35
C ASP A 44 11.35 -0.85 -15.26
N PHE A 45 10.85 -1.90 -14.63
CA PHE A 45 9.80 -1.81 -13.62
C PHE A 45 10.36 -2.12 -12.22
N THR A 46 10.02 -1.30 -11.24
CA THR A 46 10.28 -1.55 -9.81
C THR A 46 8.99 -1.37 -9.04
N GLY A 47 8.60 -2.38 -8.28
CA GLY A 47 7.42 -2.30 -7.44
C GLY A 47 7.58 -3.06 -6.14
N HIS A 48 6.80 -2.66 -5.15
CA HIS A 48 6.71 -3.31 -3.86
C HIS A 48 5.22 -3.47 -3.52
N GLY A 49 4.85 -4.67 -3.08
CA GLY A 49 3.55 -4.99 -2.51
C GLY A 49 3.77 -5.62 -1.13
N THR A 50 2.84 -5.37 -0.21
CA THR A 50 2.91 -5.91 1.15
C THR A 50 1.59 -6.54 1.55
N LEU A 51 1.69 -7.69 2.21
CA LEU A 51 0.58 -8.38 2.86
C LEU A 51 0.85 -8.52 4.35
N MET A 52 -0.19 -8.41 5.15
CA MET A 52 -0.19 -8.85 6.53
C MET A 52 -0.66 -10.30 6.57
N ILE A 53 0.19 -11.19 7.07
CA ILE A 53 -0.07 -12.63 7.12
C ILE A 53 0.14 -13.10 8.57
N SER A 54 -0.62 -14.11 8.98
CA SER A 54 -0.46 -14.69 10.30
C SER A 54 0.87 -15.45 10.43
N VAL A 55 1.49 -15.39 11.61
CA VAL A 55 2.86 -15.91 11.84
C VAL A 55 2.95 -17.42 11.64
N ASP A 56 1.86 -18.15 11.89
CA ASP A 56 1.75 -19.60 11.65
C ASP A 56 1.80 -19.97 10.16
N GLN A 57 1.50 -19.04 9.26
CA GLN A 57 1.55 -19.25 7.80
C GLN A 57 2.87 -18.77 7.18
N ARG A 58 3.88 -18.44 7.99
CA ARG A 58 5.13 -17.84 7.52
C ARG A 58 5.85 -18.70 6.47
N GLU A 59 5.95 -20.01 6.68
CA GLU A 59 6.64 -20.91 5.73
C GLU A 59 5.97 -20.89 4.36
N SER A 60 4.64 -20.96 4.33
CA SER A 60 3.85 -20.83 3.10
C SER A 60 3.97 -19.44 2.47
N ALA A 61 4.02 -18.38 3.29
CA ALA A 61 4.15 -17.00 2.83
C ALA A 61 5.51 -16.71 2.17
N GLU A 62 6.59 -17.35 2.66
CA GLU A 62 7.92 -17.22 2.07
C GLU A 62 8.03 -17.84 0.67
N GLN A 63 7.05 -18.68 0.26
CA GLN A 63 6.95 -19.23 -1.09
C GLN A 63 6.24 -18.30 -2.08
N LEU A 64 5.63 -17.21 -1.61
CA LEU A 64 4.92 -16.27 -2.48
C LEU A 64 5.90 -15.55 -3.40
N SER A 65 5.51 -15.43 -4.66
CA SER A 65 6.27 -14.77 -5.71
C SER A 65 5.71 -13.39 -6.07
N TRP A 66 6.39 -12.71 -7.00
CA TRP A 66 5.89 -11.45 -7.56
C TRP A 66 4.49 -11.56 -8.15
N SER A 67 4.14 -12.69 -8.78
CA SER A 67 2.81 -12.91 -9.36
C SER A 67 1.71 -12.98 -8.30
N ASP A 68 2.07 -13.34 -7.07
CA ASP A 68 1.13 -13.56 -5.98
C ASP A 68 0.86 -12.27 -5.19
N VAL A 69 1.90 -11.48 -4.93
CA VAL A 69 1.85 -10.30 -4.03
C VAL A 69 2.14 -8.97 -4.73
N GLY A 70 2.56 -9.02 -5.99
CA GLY A 70 2.93 -7.85 -6.76
C GLY A 70 1.78 -6.88 -6.99
N ILE A 71 2.10 -5.74 -7.60
CA ILE A 71 1.16 -4.63 -7.78
C ILE A 71 0.05 -4.90 -8.83
N GLY A 72 0.13 -6.01 -9.57
CA GLY A 72 -0.80 -6.37 -10.64
C GLY A 72 -2.21 -6.74 -10.15
N HIS A 73 -2.37 -6.97 -8.84
CA HIS A 73 -3.68 -7.12 -8.21
C HIS A 73 -4.28 -5.73 -7.95
N SER A 74 -5.00 -5.20 -8.94
CA SER A 74 -5.98 -4.16 -8.67
C SER A 74 -7.11 -4.81 -7.87
N VAL A 75 -7.47 -4.26 -6.71
CA VAL A 75 -8.57 -4.76 -5.88
C VAL A 75 -9.89 -4.38 -6.58
N GLY A 76 -10.21 -5.12 -7.63
CA GLY A 76 -11.31 -4.87 -8.54
C GLY A 76 -12.35 -5.97 -8.45
N LEU A 77 -13.55 -5.60 -7.98
CA LEU A 77 -14.80 -6.37 -8.03
C LEU A 77 -14.78 -7.72 -7.29
N ASN A 78 -15.08 -7.66 -6.01
CA ASN A 78 -15.22 -8.82 -5.13
C ASN A 78 -16.55 -9.58 -5.24
N PHE A 79 -17.17 -9.59 -6.42
CA PHE A 79 -18.34 -10.42 -6.64
C PHE A 79 -18.08 -11.33 -7.82
N VAL A 80 -17.48 -12.48 -7.50
CA VAL A 80 -17.06 -13.47 -8.49
C VAL A 80 -17.81 -14.76 -8.18
N TYR A 81 -18.46 -15.34 -9.19
CA TYR A 81 -19.23 -16.60 -9.06
C TYR A 81 -20.25 -16.57 -7.90
N GLU A 82 -21.05 -15.51 -7.81
CA GLU A 82 -22.09 -15.31 -6.78
C GLU A 82 -21.57 -15.19 -5.33
N ASN A 83 -20.26 -15.18 -5.14
CA ASN A 83 -19.64 -15.05 -3.84
C ASN A 83 -19.03 -13.66 -3.67
N TYR A 84 -19.37 -13.05 -2.54
CA TYR A 84 -18.75 -11.81 -2.10
C TYR A 84 -17.43 -12.12 -1.38
N SER A 85 -16.35 -11.46 -1.78
CA SER A 85 -15.10 -11.41 -1.01
C SER A 85 -14.88 -10.02 -0.40
N GLN A 86 -14.10 -9.93 0.67
CA GLN A 86 -13.75 -8.63 1.25
C GLN A 86 -12.55 -8.04 0.48
N SER A 87 -12.54 -6.72 0.26
CA SER A 87 -11.54 -6.06 -0.60
C SER A 87 -10.13 -6.11 -0.05
N ASP A 88 -10.03 -6.20 1.26
CA ASP A 88 -8.81 -6.29 2.02
C ASP A 88 -8.30 -7.73 2.17
N LEU A 89 -9.10 -8.75 1.88
CA LEU A 89 -8.70 -10.13 2.03
C LEU A 89 -7.88 -10.60 0.83
N TYR A 90 -6.67 -11.09 1.11
CA TYR A 90 -5.86 -11.85 0.17
C TYR A 90 -6.13 -13.34 0.34
N GLU A 91 -6.50 -14.02 -0.74
CA GLU A 91 -6.70 -15.47 -0.78
C GLU A 91 -5.79 -16.10 -1.84
N GLY A 92 -4.62 -16.56 -1.39
CA GLY A 92 -3.77 -17.47 -2.14
C GLY A 92 -4.16 -18.92 -1.92
N GLU A 93 -3.55 -19.84 -2.66
CA GLU A 93 -3.82 -21.28 -2.55
C GLU A 93 -3.55 -21.82 -1.14
N ASN A 94 -2.43 -21.41 -0.53
CA ASN A 94 -1.94 -21.93 0.75
C ASN A 94 -1.79 -20.85 1.82
N VAL A 95 -2.13 -19.60 1.51
CA VAL A 95 -1.93 -18.45 2.39
C VAL A 95 -3.13 -17.53 2.32
N LYS A 96 -3.64 -17.15 3.49
CA LYS A 96 -4.59 -16.04 3.62
C LYS A 96 -3.93 -14.88 4.33
N GLY A 97 -4.23 -13.68 3.85
CA GLY A 97 -3.64 -12.46 4.39
C GLY A 97 -4.55 -11.26 4.20
N ILE A 98 -4.04 -10.11 4.59
CA ILE A 98 -4.73 -8.82 4.46
C ILE A 98 -3.86 -7.86 3.67
N HIS A 99 -4.45 -7.23 2.66
CA HIS A 99 -3.85 -6.13 1.92
C HIS A 99 -3.74 -4.90 2.83
N LEU A 100 -2.51 -4.46 3.09
CA LEU A 100 -2.25 -3.25 3.88
C LEU A 100 -2.48 -1.97 3.07
N VAL A 101 -2.45 -2.07 1.74
CA VAL A 101 -2.75 -1.00 0.79
C VAL A 101 -3.74 -1.52 -0.24
N LEU A 102 -4.90 -0.88 -0.31
CA LEU A 102 -5.92 -1.12 -1.32
C LEU A 102 -5.66 -0.20 -2.50
N ASP A 103 -5.66 -0.76 -3.70
CA ASP A 103 -5.56 -0.01 -4.96
C ASP A 103 -6.96 0.06 -5.58
N GLN A 104 -7.61 1.21 -5.43
CA GLN A 104 -8.98 1.44 -5.88
C GLN A 104 -8.97 2.16 -7.23
N THR A 105 -9.65 1.56 -8.21
CA THR A 105 -9.86 2.15 -9.54
C THR A 105 -11.35 2.45 -9.73
N PHE A 106 -11.69 3.72 -9.98
CA PHE A 106 -13.09 4.15 -9.91
C PHE A 106 -13.84 4.17 -11.25
N ASP A 107 -13.18 4.13 -12.41
CA ASP A 107 -13.84 4.44 -13.68
C ASP A 107 -13.53 3.51 -14.86
N ASN A 108 -13.05 2.28 -14.62
CA ASN A 108 -12.54 1.37 -15.68
C ASN A 108 -11.40 1.97 -16.54
N ASN A 109 -10.98 3.21 -16.24
CA ASN A 109 -9.75 3.84 -16.67
C ASN A 109 -8.64 3.35 -15.75
N TYR A 110 -7.70 2.59 -16.32
CA TYR A 110 -6.50 2.08 -15.68
C TYR A 110 -5.51 3.19 -15.24
N ASP A 111 -5.86 4.47 -15.41
CA ASP A 111 -4.98 5.59 -15.08
C ASP A 111 -5.30 6.23 -13.71
N ASN A 112 -6.49 6.00 -13.14
CA ASN A 112 -6.91 6.61 -11.88
C ASN A 112 -6.86 5.59 -10.73
N HIS A 113 -5.64 5.33 -10.26
CA HIS A 113 -5.36 4.49 -9.10
C HIS A 113 -5.31 5.33 -7.82
N GLU A 114 -6.28 5.16 -6.92
CA GLU A 114 -6.21 5.74 -5.58
C GLU A 114 -5.78 4.68 -4.57
N TRP A 115 -4.71 4.96 -3.83
CA TRP A 115 -4.18 4.05 -2.81
C TRP A 115 -4.71 4.40 -1.44
N HIS A 116 -5.33 3.42 -0.79
CA HIS A 116 -5.88 3.56 0.56
C HIS A 116 -5.17 2.62 1.51
N LEU A 117 -4.71 3.13 2.65
CA LEU A 117 -4.21 2.29 3.72
C LEU A 117 -5.35 1.55 4.40
N HIS A 118 -5.07 0.31 4.82
CA HIS A 118 -5.98 -0.47 5.64
C HIS A 118 -6.35 0.29 6.93
N GLN A 119 -7.63 0.32 7.28
CA GLN A 119 -8.13 1.18 8.36
C GLN A 119 -7.54 0.80 9.72
N ASP A 120 -7.37 -0.48 10.02
CA ASP A 120 -6.74 -0.93 11.27
C ASP A 120 -5.31 -0.41 11.39
N LEU A 121 -4.57 -0.32 10.29
CA LEU A 121 -3.22 0.24 10.30
C LEU A 121 -3.25 1.74 10.60
N VAL A 122 -4.17 2.48 9.97
CA VAL A 122 -4.37 3.92 10.19
C VAL A 122 -4.72 4.20 11.66
N ILE A 123 -5.65 3.42 12.22
CA ILE A 123 -6.12 3.57 13.60
C ILE A 123 -5.00 3.24 14.59
N ASN A 124 -4.36 2.08 14.45
CA ASN A 124 -3.32 1.62 15.37
C ASN A 124 -2.09 2.53 15.39
N LEU A 125 -1.74 3.11 14.23
CA LEU A 125 -0.61 4.03 14.12
C LEU A 125 -1.01 5.50 14.35
N GLY A 126 -2.30 5.80 14.58
CA GLY A 126 -2.79 7.16 14.80
C GLY A 126 -2.51 8.09 13.62
N LEU A 127 -2.57 7.56 12.41
CA LEU A 127 -2.24 8.28 11.17
C LEU A 127 -3.37 9.19 10.74
N LYS A 128 -3.02 10.30 10.09
CA LYS A 128 -3.97 11.19 9.42
C LYS A 128 -3.49 11.47 8.00
N ARG A 129 -4.41 11.41 7.03
CA ARG A 129 -4.13 11.85 5.65
C ARG A 129 -3.96 13.36 5.67
N GLU A 130 -2.82 13.85 5.19
CA GLU A 130 -2.66 15.27 4.88
C GLU A 130 -2.93 15.49 3.40
N VAL A 131 -3.88 16.39 3.11
CA VAL A 131 -4.09 16.87 1.75
C VAL A 131 -3.20 18.08 1.56
N MET A 132 -2.10 17.94 0.84
CA MET A 132 -1.34 19.11 0.39
C MET A 132 -2.08 19.74 -0.80
N PHE A 133 -2.62 20.95 -0.60
CA PHE A 133 -3.03 21.78 -1.72
C PHE A 133 -1.79 22.11 -2.59
N GLY A 134 -1.68 21.51 -3.78
CA GLY A 134 -0.76 21.97 -4.83
C GLY A 134 0.19 20.96 -5.47
N SER A 135 0.29 19.71 -5.01
CA SER A 135 1.04 18.67 -5.76
C SER A 135 0.55 17.27 -5.42
N ALA A 136 0.27 16.47 -6.44
CA ALA A 136 -0.18 15.08 -6.36
C ALA A 136 0.87 14.15 -5.74
N LEU A 137 1.08 14.26 -4.43
CA LEU A 137 1.83 13.33 -3.60
C LEU A 137 1.09 13.23 -2.26
N ASP A 138 0.25 12.21 -2.14
CA ASP A 138 -0.41 11.87 -0.89
C ASP A 138 0.64 11.39 0.12
N ARG A 139 0.82 12.15 1.20
CA ARG A 139 1.60 11.72 2.36
C ARG A 139 0.66 11.48 3.53
N VAL A 140 0.79 10.31 4.15
CA VAL A 140 0.14 9.98 5.41
C VAL A 140 1.14 10.27 6.51
N ILE A 141 0.78 11.18 7.42
CA ILE A 141 1.66 11.62 8.51
C ILE A 141 0.96 11.31 9.84
N PRO A 142 1.69 10.81 10.84
CA PRO A 142 1.15 10.65 12.19
C PRO A 142 0.72 12.00 12.76
N LYS A 143 -0.42 12.02 13.46
CA LYS A 143 -0.75 13.16 14.36
C LYS A 143 0.34 13.35 15.41
#